data_AF-A0A7R9GKG3-F1
#
_entry.id   AF-A0A7R9GKG3-F1
#
_cell.length_a   1.000
_cell.length_b   1.000
_cell.length_c   1.000
_cell.angle_alpha   90.00
_cell.angle_beta   90.00
_cell.angle_gamma   90.00
#
_symmetry.space_group_name_H-M   'P 1'
#
loop_
_entity.id
_entity.type
_entity.pdbx_description
1 polymer ?
#
loop_
_entity_poly.entity_id
_entity_poly.type
_entity_poly.pdbx_seq_one_letter_code
_entity_poly.pdbx_strand_id
1 'polypeptide(L)'
;FDTKRAFHGTKCDEPFNKVNCGNRTRLQEPQESEDGVCPRQNGRYEHQDPTVCDQYVECTDGTWNLLNCSPPLHYSSKIGQCTWPSEAKRKGCKTKKKRLPDGFECPDVDTSTLPGAAPKNPNPTFSHNTSCTQFYVCIGGVEPRLNVCNADLVYNIDTGTCDTYLNVPECFRGRRAGSLYNEESEESSPSTSNRDHGVIFSLKRISVRVCETRRNEVDRFQEDSKNPK
;
A
#
# COMPACT_ATOMS: atom_id res chain seq x y z
N PHE A 1 -17.12 -36.27 -14.75
CA PHE A 1 -16.45 -37.52 -14.30
C PHE A 1 -16.83 -38.72 -15.14
N ASP A 2 -15.82 -39.38 -15.69
CA ASP A 2 -15.95 -40.54 -16.57
C ASP A 2 -14.98 -41.62 -16.10
N THR A 3 -15.53 -42.60 -15.37
CA THR A 3 -14.76 -43.70 -14.74
C THR A 3 -14.06 -44.61 -15.75
N LYS A 4 -14.35 -44.47 -17.05
CA LYS A 4 -13.75 -45.27 -18.12
C LYS A 4 -12.56 -44.59 -18.78
N ARG A 5 -12.26 -43.33 -18.42
CA ARG A 5 -11.18 -42.57 -19.03
C ARG A 5 -9.89 -42.79 -18.26
N ALA A 6 -8.85 -43.24 -18.96
CA ALA A 6 -7.51 -43.43 -18.37
C ALA A 6 -6.83 -42.12 -17.96
N PHE A 7 -7.29 -40.97 -18.48
CA PHE A 7 -6.77 -39.65 -18.14
C PHE A 7 -7.91 -38.65 -17.95
N HIS A 8 -8.07 -38.16 -16.73
CA HIS A 8 -9.05 -37.16 -16.37
C HIS A 8 -8.56 -35.77 -16.83
N GLY A 9 -9.07 -35.30 -17.96
CA GLY A 9 -8.83 -33.93 -18.40
C GLY A 9 -9.63 -32.95 -17.56
N THR A 10 -8.96 -31.96 -16.97
CA THR A 10 -9.50 -30.93 -16.05
C THR A 10 -10.76 -30.20 -16.53
N LYS A 11 -11.07 -30.24 -17.83
CA LYS A 11 -12.21 -29.52 -18.42
C LYS A 11 -13.59 -29.95 -17.89
N CYS A 12 -13.84 -31.21 -17.57
CA CYS A 12 -15.20 -31.66 -17.19
C CYS A 12 -15.29 -32.41 -15.87
N ASP A 13 -14.24 -32.34 -15.07
CA ASP A 13 -14.12 -33.09 -13.83
C ASP A 13 -14.17 -32.17 -12.58
N GLU A 14 -14.06 -30.84 -12.73
CA GLU A 14 -14.26 -29.89 -11.62
C GLU A 14 -15.74 -29.51 -11.35
N PRO A 15 -16.11 -29.12 -10.12
CA PRO A 15 -17.50 -28.80 -9.76
C PRO A 15 -18.08 -27.55 -10.44
N PHE A 16 -17.22 -26.62 -10.86
CA PHE A 16 -17.60 -25.28 -11.36
C PHE A 16 -17.13 -25.02 -12.79
N ASN A 17 -17.03 -26.09 -13.60
CA ASN A 17 -16.54 -26.02 -14.97
C ASN A 17 -17.27 -24.95 -15.78
N LYS A 18 -16.54 -23.92 -16.19
CA LYS A 18 -17.01 -22.89 -17.13
C LYS A 18 -17.01 -23.35 -18.59
N VAL A 19 -16.79 -24.64 -18.84
CA VAL A 19 -16.75 -25.21 -20.18
C VAL A 19 -18.00 -26.07 -20.41
N ASN A 20 -18.44 -26.14 -21.66
CA ASN A 20 -19.63 -26.90 -22.04
C ASN A 20 -19.32 -28.40 -22.01
N CYS A 21 -19.72 -29.07 -20.92
CA CYS A 21 -19.60 -30.50 -20.74
C CYS A 21 -20.80 -31.29 -21.30
N GLY A 22 -21.74 -30.63 -21.98
CA GLY A 22 -22.99 -31.22 -22.44
C GLY A 22 -23.74 -31.87 -21.28
N ASN A 23 -24.07 -33.15 -21.42
CA ASN A 23 -24.79 -33.92 -20.41
C ASN A 23 -23.89 -34.51 -19.29
N ARG A 24 -22.58 -34.20 -19.29
CA ARG A 24 -21.62 -34.70 -18.29
C ARG A 24 -21.60 -33.78 -17.06
N THR A 25 -22.63 -33.90 -16.21
CA THR A 25 -22.74 -33.13 -14.95
C THR A 25 -22.27 -33.89 -13.71
N ARG A 26 -21.99 -35.20 -13.86
CA ARG A 26 -21.55 -36.04 -12.74
C ARG A 26 -20.13 -35.68 -12.32
N LEU A 27 -19.95 -35.46 -11.03
CA LEU A 27 -18.64 -35.27 -10.40
C LEU A 27 -18.15 -36.60 -9.83
N GLN A 28 -16.83 -36.72 -9.64
CA GLN A 28 -16.20 -37.88 -9.00
C GLN A 28 -16.79 -38.10 -7.61
N GLU A 29 -17.08 -39.33 -7.19
CA GLU A 29 -17.45 -39.56 -5.78
C GLU A 29 -16.33 -39.07 -4.83
N PRO A 30 -16.66 -38.62 -3.60
CA PRO A 30 -15.65 -38.22 -2.64
C PRO A 30 -14.58 -39.31 -2.48
N GLN A 31 -13.35 -38.94 -2.76
CA GLN A 31 -12.16 -39.77 -2.60
C GLN A 31 -11.10 -38.85 -2.03
N GLU A 32 -11.03 -38.84 -0.71
CA GLU A 32 -10.13 -37.98 0.02
C GLU A 32 -8.67 -38.38 -0.26
N SER A 33 -7.81 -37.38 -0.44
CA SER A 33 -6.35 -37.61 -0.44
C SER A 33 -5.88 -38.05 0.94
N GLU A 34 -4.71 -38.69 1.00
CA GLU A 34 -4.14 -39.23 2.25
C GLU A 34 -3.94 -38.14 3.33
N ASP A 35 -3.67 -36.91 2.92
CA ASP A 35 -3.51 -35.74 3.78
C ASP A 35 -4.82 -34.99 4.08
N GLY A 36 -5.96 -35.45 3.54
CA GLY A 36 -7.28 -34.85 3.72
C GLY A 36 -7.43 -33.45 3.10
N VAL A 37 -6.50 -33.01 2.24
CA VAL A 37 -6.56 -31.69 1.58
C VAL A 37 -7.56 -31.67 0.43
N CYS A 38 -7.65 -32.77 -0.31
CA CYS A 38 -8.49 -32.90 -1.49
C CYS A 38 -9.71 -33.77 -1.19
N PRO A 39 -10.92 -33.21 -0.97
CA PRO A 39 -12.14 -33.99 -0.78
C PRO A 39 -12.48 -34.92 -1.96
N ARG A 40 -12.04 -34.55 -3.16
CA ARG A 40 -12.06 -35.38 -4.35
C ARG A 40 -10.71 -35.23 -5.05
N GLN A 41 -10.35 -36.18 -5.90
CA GLN A 41 -9.07 -36.16 -6.61
C GLN A 41 -8.92 -34.93 -7.53
N ASN A 42 -10.03 -34.40 -8.05
CA ASN A 42 -10.00 -33.28 -8.97
C ASN A 42 -10.95 -32.15 -8.55
N GLY A 43 -10.43 -30.91 -8.54
CA GLY A 43 -11.22 -29.70 -8.32
C GLY A 43 -10.55 -28.68 -7.41
N ARG A 44 -11.27 -27.59 -7.14
CA ARG A 44 -10.80 -26.48 -6.30
C ARG A 44 -11.55 -26.45 -4.98
N TYR A 45 -10.81 -26.35 -3.87
CA TYR A 45 -11.36 -26.39 -2.52
C TYR A 45 -10.85 -25.23 -1.67
N GLU A 46 -11.62 -24.90 -0.64
CA GLU A 46 -11.22 -23.90 0.33
C GLU A 46 -9.97 -24.35 1.09
N HIS A 47 -9.19 -23.40 1.59
CA HIS A 47 -8.08 -23.70 2.48
C HIS A 47 -8.56 -24.44 3.74
N GLN A 48 -7.75 -25.38 4.24
CA GLN A 48 -8.09 -26.20 5.42
C GLN A 48 -8.34 -25.35 6.68
N ASP A 49 -7.53 -24.32 6.89
CA ASP A 49 -7.80 -23.30 7.92
C ASP A 49 -8.98 -22.42 7.46
N PRO A 50 -10.15 -22.46 8.15
CA PRO A 50 -11.33 -21.68 7.77
C PRO A 50 -11.09 -20.17 7.92
N THR A 51 -10.04 -19.76 8.64
CA THR A 51 -9.66 -18.36 8.78
C THR A 51 -8.84 -17.84 7.60
N VAL A 52 -8.34 -18.70 6.73
CA VAL A 52 -7.68 -18.30 5.49
C VAL A 52 -8.72 -18.27 4.37
N CYS A 53 -8.98 -17.09 3.83
CA CYS A 53 -10.04 -16.88 2.84
C CYS A 53 -9.51 -16.46 1.47
N ASP A 54 -8.30 -15.93 1.42
CA ASP A 54 -7.58 -15.48 0.23
C ASP A 54 -6.76 -16.61 -0.43
N GLN A 55 -6.85 -17.83 0.09
CA GLN A 55 -6.14 -19.00 -0.45
C GLN A 55 -7.11 -20.15 -0.69
N TYR A 56 -6.77 -20.98 -1.68
CA TYR A 56 -7.52 -22.17 -2.05
C TYR A 56 -6.56 -23.22 -2.59
N VAL A 57 -7.00 -24.47 -2.58
CA VAL A 57 -6.23 -25.59 -3.12
C VAL A 57 -6.84 -26.04 -4.44
N GLU A 58 -6.00 -26.32 -5.42
CA GLU A 58 -6.39 -26.95 -6.68
C GLU A 58 -5.81 -28.35 -6.72
N CYS A 59 -6.69 -29.35 -6.73
CA CYS A 59 -6.36 -30.76 -6.73
C CYS A 59 -6.42 -31.32 -8.15
N THR A 60 -5.37 -32.05 -8.53
CA THR A 60 -5.30 -32.87 -9.74
C THR A 60 -4.85 -34.26 -9.35
N ASP A 61 -5.69 -35.25 -9.62
CA ASP A 61 -5.46 -36.67 -9.26
C ASP A 61 -5.03 -36.88 -7.79
N GLY A 62 -5.61 -36.10 -6.87
CA GLY A 62 -5.35 -36.16 -5.42
C GLY A 62 -4.12 -35.40 -4.96
N THR A 63 -3.35 -34.81 -5.88
CA THR A 63 -2.22 -33.92 -5.55
C THR A 63 -2.69 -32.47 -5.61
N TRP A 64 -2.42 -31.68 -4.56
CA TRP A 64 -2.87 -30.28 -4.49
C TRP A 64 -1.74 -29.28 -4.74
N ASN A 65 -2.14 -28.12 -5.26
CA ASN A 65 -1.35 -26.90 -5.27
C ASN A 65 -2.08 -25.80 -4.48
N LEU A 66 -1.35 -25.09 -3.63
CA LEU A 66 -1.88 -23.92 -2.93
C LEU A 66 -1.80 -22.69 -3.83
N LEU A 67 -2.94 -22.02 -4.00
CA LEU A 67 -3.10 -20.85 -4.86
C LEU A 67 -3.66 -19.69 -4.04
N ASN A 68 -3.22 -18.47 -4.38
CA ASN A 68 -3.70 -17.24 -3.77
C ASN A 68 -4.67 -16.51 -4.70
N CYS A 69 -5.73 -15.97 -4.11
CA CYS A 69 -6.55 -14.95 -4.73
C CYS A 69 -5.81 -13.61 -4.75
N SER A 70 -6.01 -12.82 -5.82
CA SER A 70 -5.54 -11.44 -5.84
C SER A 70 -6.22 -10.64 -4.74
N PRO A 71 -5.51 -9.85 -3.93
CA PRO A 71 -6.15 -8.98 -2.95
C PRO A 71 -7.14 -8.00 -3.60
N PRO A 72 -8.30 -7.73 -2.98
CA PRO A 72 -8.80 -8.24 -1.69
C PRO A 72 -9.79 -9.41 -1.84
N LEU A 73 -9.64 -10.26 -2.86
CA LEU A 73 -10.61 -11.31 -3.18
C LEU A 73 -10.48 -12.50 -2.25
N HIS A 74 -11.62 -13.13 -1.95
CA HIS A 74 -11.73 -14.38 -1.22
C HIS A 74 -12.18 -15.50 -2.15
N TYR A 75 -11.63 -16.69 -1.96
CA TYR A 75 -12.11 -17.87 -2.67
C TYR A 75 -13.53 -18.24 -2.19
N SER A 76 -14.42 -18.49 -3.16
CA SER A 76 -15.78 -18.95 -2.93
C SER A 76 -15.96 -20.35 -3.48
N SER A 77 -16.14 -21.33 -2.57
CA SER A 77 -16.48 -22.71 -2.94
C SER A 77 -17.81 -22.85 -3.65
N LYS A 78 -18.68 -21.83 -3.69
CA LYS A 78 -19.97 -21.89 -4.39
C LYS A 78 -19.87 -21.70 -5.89
N ILE A 79 -18.85 -20.97 -6.33
CA ILE A 79 -18.62 -20.63 -7.74
C ILE A 79 -17.26 -21.10 -8.25
N GLY A 80 -16.40 -21.63 -7.37
CA GLY A 80 -15.08 -22.15 -7.71
C GLY A 80 -14.05 -21.08 -8.07
N GLN A 81 -14.27 -19.83 -7.61
CA GLN A 81 -13.47 -18.68 -8.01
C GLN A 81 -13.27 -17.67 -6.87
N CYS A 82 -12.22 -16.87 -7.01
CA CYS A 82 -11.98 -15.69 -6.19
C CYS A 82 -13.01 -14.60 -6.52
N THR A 83 -13.77 -14.16 -5.52
CA THR A 83 -14.70 -13.04 -5.62
C THR A 83 -14.58 -12.12 -4.41
N TRP A 84 -15.30 -11.00 -4.40
CA TRP A 84 -15.32 -10.05 -3.30
C TRP A 84 -15.76 -10.71 -1.99
N PRO A 85 -15.22 -10.28 -0.83
CA PRO A 85 -15.60 -10.84 0.48
C PRO A 85 -17.11 -10.82 0.75
N SER A 86 -17.80 -9.77 0.28
CA SER A 86 -19.25 -9.60 0.41
C SER A 86 -20.07 -10.67 -0.32
N GLU A 87 -19.54 -11.19 -1.44
CA GLU A 87 -20.16 -12.26 -2.23
C GLU A 87 -19.72 -13.65 -1.74
N ALA A 88 -18.43 -13.81 -1.43
CA ALA A 88 -17.87 -15.05 -0.91
C ALA A 88 -18.52 -15.46 0.43
N LYS A 89 -18.89 -14.48 1.26
CA LYS A 89 -19.58 -14.69 2.56
C LYS A 89 -18.87 -15.69 3.47
N ARG A 90 -17.54 -15.81 3.34
CA ARG A 90 -16.68 -16.61 4.22
C ARG A 90 -16.65 -15.97 5.60
N LYS A 91 -16.73 -16.78 6.66
CA LYS A 91 -16.72 -16.33 8.05
C LYS A 91 -15.34 -16.60 8.67
N GLY A 92 -14.92 -15.77 9.62
CA GLY A 92 -13.67 -15.98 10.35
C GLY A 92 -12.39 -15.63 9.60
N CYS A 93 -12.50 -14.94 8.45
CA CYS A 93 -11.36 -14.56 7.64
C CYS A 93 -10.37 -13.68 8.41
N LYS A 94 -9.11 -14.13 8.50
CA LYS A 94 -7.97 -13.34 8.98
C LYS A 94 -7.31 -12.69 7.78
N THR A 95 -7.28 -11.37 7.81
CA THR A 95 -6.53 -10.59 6.84
C THR A 95 -5.04 -10.66 7.18
N LYS A 96 -4.27 -11.47 6.44
CA LYS A 96 -2.81 -11.47 6.57
C LYS A 96 -2.25 -10.28 5.79
N LYS A 97 -1.83 -9.25 6.51
CA LYS A 97 -1.16 -8.10 5.90
C LYS A 97 0.28 -8.48 5.54
N LYS A 98 0.73 -8.05 4.36
CA LYS A 98 2.11 -8.21 3.95
C LYS A 98 2.94 -7.05 4.50
N ARG A 99 4.19 -7.33 4.82
CA ARG A 99 5.17 -6.35 5.29
C ARG A 99 6.30 -6.25 4.29
N LEU A 100 6.68 -5.04 3.91
CA LEU A 100 7.83 -4.78 3.05
C LEU A 100 9.16 -4.95 3.82
N PRO A 101 10.30 -5.12 3.13
CA PRO A 101 11.61 -5.26 3.78
C PRO A 101 12.02 -4.05 4.65
N ASP A 102 11.49 -2.86 4.32
CA ASP A 102 11.63 -1.62 5.11
C ASP A 102 10.77 -1.62 6.40
N GLY A 103 9.95 -2.65 6.61
CA GLY A 103 9.08 -2.81 7.75
C GLY A 103 7.69 -2.19 7.59
N PHE A 104 7.35 -1.56 6.45
CA PHE A 104 6.04 -0.96 6.24
C PHE A 104 4.94 -2.03 6.09
N GLU A 105 3.79 -1.78 6.71
CA GLU A 105 2.59 -2.60 6.65
C GLU A 105 1.37 -1.69 6.48
N CYS A 106 0.39 -2.13 5.70
CA CYS A 106 -0.80 -1.33 5.42
C CYS A 106 -1.62 -1.05 6.69
N PRO A 107 -1.90 0.22 7.03
CA PRO A 107 -2.70 0.56 8.21
C PRO A 107 -4.20 0.17 8.07
N ASP A 108 -4.85 -0.21 9.19
CA ASP A 108 -6.32 -0.41 9.27
C ASP A 108 -7.06 0.93 9.38
N VAL A 109 -6.84 1.82 8.43
CA VAL A 109 -7.49 3.13 8.43
C VAL A 109 -8.74 3.10 7.57
N ASP A 110 -9.81 3.74 8.06
CA ASP A 110 -10.96 4.02 7.21
C ASP A 110 -10.51 5.03 6.16
N THR A 111 -10.47 4.59 4.90
CA THR A 111 -10.12 5.40 3.73
C THR A 111 -10.96 6.66 3.58
N SER A 112 -12.12 6.76 4.25
CA SER A 112 -12.93 7.98 4.31
C SER A 112 -12.26 9.13 5.10
N THR A 113 -11.27 8.81 5.94
CA THR A 113 -10.55 9.76 6.80
C THR A 113 -9.17 10.15 6.27
N LEU A 114 -8.70 9.48 5.22
CA LEU A 114 -7.42 9.76 4.58
C LEU A 114 -7.54 11.02 3.70
N PRO A 115 -6.68 12.03 3.90
CA PRO A 115 -6.56 13.17 2.98
C PRO A 115 -6.27 12.67 1.57
N GLY A 116 -6.86 13.29 0.55
CA GLY A 116 -6.63 12.96 -0.86
C GLY A 116 -7.13 11.59 -1.33
N ALA A 117 -7.51 10.69 -0.42
CA ALA A 117 -8.09 9.41 -0.78
C ALA A 117 -9.57 9.59 -1.16
N ALA A 118 -9.95 9.03 -2.31
CA ALA A 118 -11.36 8.86 -2.61
C ALA A 118 -12.03 8.01 -1.50
N PRO A 119 -13.24 8.37 -1.02
CA PRO A 119 -13.95 7.56 -0.03
C PRO A 119 -14.08 6.13 -0.54
N LYS A 120 -13.67 5.14 0.27
CA LYS A 120 -13.64 3.72 -0.10
C LYS A 120 -12.67 3.38 -1.25
N ASN A 121 -11.56 4.10 -1.39
CA ASN A 121 -10.50 3.68 -2.30
C ASN A 121 -10.01 2.28 -1.91
N PRO A 122 -10.15 1.25 -2.77
CA PRO A 122 -9.67 -0.11 -2.45
C PRO A 122 -8.15 -0.18 -2.34
N ASN A 123 -7.43 0.83 -2.84
CA ASN A 123 -5.97 0.90 -2.84
C ASN A 123 -5.48 2.23 -2.22
N PRO A 124 -5.59 2.42 -0.89
CA PRO A 124 -5.13 3.65 -0.25
C PRO A 124 -3.62 3.82 -0.37
N THR A 125 -3.18 5.08 -0.35
CA THR A 125 -1.78 5.47 -0.58
C THR A 125 -1.22 6.24 0.61
N PHE A 126 0.06 6.06 0.90
CA PHE A 126 0.72 6.59 2.10
C PHE A 126 2.11 7.13 1.77
N SER A 127 2.52 8.22 2.41
CA SER A 127 3.86 8.78 2.25
C SER A 127 4.95 7.85 2.78
N HIS A 128 6.13 7.84 2.15
CA HIS A 128 7.30 7.15 2.69
C HIS A 128 7.89 7.95 3.86
N ASN A 129 8.40 7.24 4.88
CA ASN A 129 8.85 7.86 6.14
C ASN A 129 10.13 8.70 6.01
N THR A 130 10.96 8.44 5.00
CA THR A 130 12.31 9.01 4.85
C THR A 130 12.54 9.62 3.48
N SER A 131 11.69 9.36 2.49
CA SER A 131 11.90 9.77 1.11
C SER A 131 10.66 10.45 0.57
N CYS A 132 10.78 11.72 0.22
CA CYS A 132 9.68 12.50 -0.34
C CYS A 132 9.28 12.09 -1.77
N THR A 133 10.17 11.40 -2.48
CA THR A 133 9.89 10.93 -3.85
C THR A 133 9.23 9.56 -3.86
N GLN A 134 9.14 8.88 -2.71
CA GLN A 134 8.61 7.54 -2.59
C GLN A 134 7.30 7.52 -1.81
N PHE A 135 6.44 6.55 -2.12
CA PHE A 135 5.17 6.37 -1.45
C PHE A 135 4.72 4.90 -1.54
N TYR A 136 3.82 4.51 -0.65
CA TYR A 136 3.24 3.18 -0.61
C TYR A 136 1.85 3.18 -1.21
N VAL A 137 1.52 2.12 -1.96
CA VAL A 137 0.17 1.80 -2.40
C VAL A 137 -0.24 0.49 -1.76
N CYS A 138 -1.34 0.49 -1.01
CA CYS A 138 -1.84 -0.68 -0.30
C CYS A 138 -2.92 -1.38 -1.11
N ILE A 139 -2.54 -2.37 -1.92
CA ILE A 139 -3.49 -3.08 -2.78
C ILE A 139 -4.49 -3.85 -1.94
N GLY A 140 -5.77 -3.55 -2.11
CA GLY A 140 -6.85 -4.13 -1.30
C GLY A 140 -6.71 -3.83 0.20
N GLY A 141 -5.91 -2.84 0.60
CA GLY A 141 -5.61 -2.52 2.00
C GLY A 141 -4.64 -3.48 2.71
N VAL A 142 -4.05 -4.47 2.01
CA VAL A 142 -3.28 -5.56 2.66
C VAL A 142 -1.88 -5.76 2.11
N GLU A 143 -1.68 -5.45 0.83
CA GLU A 143 -0.40 -5.66 0.15
C GLU A 143 0.25 -4.30 -0.17
N PRO A 144 1.24 -3.87 0.62
CA PRO A 144 1.97 -2.64 0.35
C PRO A 144 2.91 -2.81 -0.85
N ARG A 145 2.91 -1.81 -1.74
CA ARG A 145 3.88 -1.66 -2.82
C ARG A 145 4.55 -0.31 -2.73
N LEU A 146 5.88 -0.31 -2.69
CA LEU A 146 6.68 0.90 -2.81
C LEU A 146 6.66 1.39 -4.25
N ASN A 147 6.31 2.66 -4.45
CA ASN A 147 6.32 3.36 -5.72
C ASN A 147 7.18 4.61 -5.61
N VAL A 148 7.60 5.13 -6.75
CA VAL A 148 8.45 6.32 -6.86
C VAL A 148 7.80 7.30 -7.83
N CYS A 149 7.75 8.56 -7.45
CA CYS A 149 7.36 9.66 -8.32
C CYS A 149 8.39 9.85 -9.44
N ASN A 150 7.95 10.47 -10.54
CA ASN A 150 8.86 10.91 -11.60
C ASN A 150 9.88 11.92 -11.06
N ALA A 151 10.98 12.10 -11.80
CA ALA A 151 12.03 13.05 -11.44
C ALA A 151 11.45 14.44 -11.11
N ASP A 152 12.03 15.06 -10.07
CA ASP A 152 11.66 16.37 -9.51
C ASP A 152 10.30 16.51 -8.81
N LEU A 153 9.47 15.46 -8.82
CA LEU A 153 8.20 15.41 -8.10
C LEU A 153 8.32 14.69 -6.75
N VAL A 154 7.43 15.05 -5.83
CA VAL A 154 7.29 14.47 -4.50
C VAL A 154 5.85 14.02 -4.28
N TYR A 155 5.65 13.00 -3.45
CA TYR A 155 4.31 12.50 -3.17
C TYR A 155 3.55 13.45 -2.25
N ASN A 156 2.39 13.90 -2.70
CA ASN A 156 1.46 14.73 -1.96
C ASN A 156 0.33 13.86 -1.41
N ILE A 157 0.27 13.70 -0.08
CA ILE A 157 -0.76 12.88 0.57
C ILE A 157 -2.14 13.54 0.52
N ASP A 158 -2.22 14.87 0.52
CA ASP A 158 -3.48 15.61 0.52
C ASP A 158 -4.23 15.50 -0.80
N THR A 159 -3.50 15.27 -1.90
CA THR A 159 -4.08 15.01 -3.23
C THR A 159 -4.02 13.55 -3.63
N GLY A 160 -3.23 12.73 -2.94
CA GLY A 160 -2.97 11.33 -3.28
C GLY A 160 -2.14 11.16 -4.57
N THR A 161 -1.39 12.19 -5.00
CA THR A 161 -0.68 12.21 -6.28
C THR A 161 0.74 12.76 -6.15
N CYS A 162 1.59 12.51 -7.16
CA CYS A 162 2.89 13.17 -7.25
C CYS A 162 2.73 14.62 -7.71
N ASP A 163 3.34 15.55 -6.99
CA ASP A 163 3.25 16.98 -7.21
C ASP A 163 4.61 17.66 -7.01
N THR A 164 4.69 18.95 -7.28
CA THR A 164 5.87 19.76 -7.03
C THR A 164 6.09 19.98 -5.52
N TYR A 165 7.34 20.19 -5.14
CA TYR A 165 7.76 20.45 -3.77
C TYR A 165 7.14 21.69 -3.12
N LEU A 166 6.58 22.61 -3.92
CA LEU A 166 5.92 23.81 -3.41
C LEU A 166 4.59 23.45 -2.72
N ASN A 167 3.94 22.39 -3.16
CA ASN A 167 2.66 21.92 -2.62
C ASN A 167 2.82 20.90 -1.48
N VAL A 168 4.06 20.53 -1.15
CA VAL A 168 4.40 19.58 -0.08
C VAL A 168 5.51 20.21 0.79
N PRO A 169 5.18 21.19 1.65
CA PRO A 169 6.16 22.03 2.36
C PRO A 169 7.14 21.24 3.26
N GLU A 170 6.70 20.11 3.80
CA GLU A 170 7.51 19.19 4.59
C GLU A 170 8.68 18.62 3.79
N CYS A 171 8.50 18.43 2.48
CA CYS A 171 9.50 17.91 1.57
C CYS A 171 10.44 18.98 1.01
N PHE A 172 10.09 20.26 1.14
CA PHE A 172 10.92 21.37 0.70
C PHE A 172 12.19 21.54 1.57
N ARG A 173 12.12 21.24 2.87
CA ARG A 173 13.25 21.44 3.81
C ARG A 173 14.46 20.54 3.53
N GLY A 174 14.26 19.37 2.93
CA GLY A 174 15.34 18.44 2.58
C GLY A 174 16.20 18.89 1.40
N ARG A 175 15.65 19.71 0.49
CA ARG A 175 16.35 20.11 -0.75
C ARG A 175 17.42 21.17 -0.53
N ARG A 176 17.31 22.00 0.52
CA ARG A 176 18.31 23.02 0.84
C ARG A 176 19.58 22.48 1.50
N ALA A 177 19.53 21.27 2.07
CA ALA A 177 20.70 20.67 2.70
C ALA A 177 21.76 20.23 1.68
N GLY A 178 21.43 20.15 0.39
CA GLY A 178 22.35 19.78 -0.69
C GLY A 178 22.81 20.93 -1.61
N SER A 179 22.45 22.19 -1.33
CA SER A 179 22.75 23.35 -2.22
C SER A 179 23.56 24.47 -1.55
N LEU A 180 24.11 24.26 -0.36
CA LEU A 180 25.19 25.11 0.16
C LEU A 180 26.51 24.51 -0.32
N TYR A 181 26.88 24.69 -1.59
CA TYR A 181 28.24 24.78 -2.15
C TYR A 181 28.07 24.80 -3.67
N ASN A 182 28.03 26.02 -4.21
CA ASN A 182 28.70 26.40 -5.46
C ASN A 182 28.62 27.93 -5.51
N GLU A 183 29.68 28.52 -4.96
CA GLU A 183 30.06 29.90 -5.18
C GLU A 183 30.93 29.89 -6.43
N GLU A 184 30.44 30.41 -7.55
CA GLU A 184 31.34 31.01 -8.53
C GLU A 184 30.60 32.06 -9.38
N SER A 185 31.17 33.25 -9.22
CA SER A 185 31.14 34.47 -10.03
C SER A 185 30.99 34.30 -11.54
N GLU A 186 30.25 35.21 -12.16
CA GLU A 186 30.70 36.14 -13.22
C GLU A 186 29.49 37.07 -13.56
N GLU A 187 29.53 38.36 -13.22
CA GLU A 187 29.81 39.51 -14.10
C GLU A 187 29.05 39.49 -15.45
N SER A 188 28.56 40.57 -16.05
CA SER A 188 28.31 41.98 -15.75
C SER A 188 27.67 42.52 -17.06
N SER A 189 26.75 43.47 -16.99
CA SER A 189 26.40 44.32 -18.15
C SER A 189 25.78 45.62 -17.64
N PRO A 190 26.49 46.76 -17.68
CA PRO A 190 25.92 48.05 -17.30
C PRO A 190 25.36 48.77 -18.53
N SER A 191 24.07 49.11 -18.51
CA SER A 191 23.51 50.12 -19.42
C SER A 191 23.73 51.51 -18.81
N THR A 192 24.52 52.31 -19.51
CA THR A 192 24.92 53.70 -19.25
C THR A 192 23.75 54.67 -19.11
N SER A 193 23.81 55.62 -18.16
CA SER A 193 23.52 57.05 -18.39
C SER A 193 23.82 57.94 -17.16
N ASN A 194 24.80 58.82 -17.37
CA ASN A 194 24.95 60.20 -16.86
C ASN A 194 25.32 60.55 -15.38
N ARG A 195 26.56 61.03 -15.28
CA ARG A 195 27.09 62.33 -14.77
C ARG A 195 27.00 62.69 -13.27
N ASP A 196 28.21 62.80 -12.73
CA ASP A 196 28.76 63.80 -11.81
C ASP A 196 28.07 64.06 -10.45
N HIS A 197 28.67 63.53 -9.39
CA HIS A 197 29.40 64.31 -8.36
C HIS A 197 29.89 63.35 -7.25
N GLY A 198 31.18 63.41 -6.92
CA GLY A 198 31.80 62.53 -5.94
C GLY A 198 31.36 62.80 -4.50
N VAL A 199 31.09 61.74 -3.73
CA VAL A 199 31.08 61.78 -2.25
C VAL A 199 31.55 60.43 -1.68
N ILE A 200 32.49 60.59 -0.75
CA ILE A 200 33.15 59.70 0.22
C ILE A 200 32.34 58.48 0.71
N PHE A 201 32.99 57.31 0.72
CA PHE A 201 32.52 56.05 1.32
C PHE A 201 32.23 56.19 2.83
N SER A 202 31.03 55.79 3.26
CA SER A 202 30.71 55.56 4.66
C SER A 202 30.21 54.12 4.86
N LEU A 203 31.03 53.30 5.52
CA LEU A 203 30.71 51.93 5.90
C LEU A 203 29.63 51.94 7.00
N LYS A 204 28.41 51.50 6.69
CA LYS A 204 27.40 51.17 7.71
C LYS A 204 27.50 49.69 8.10
N ARG A 205 27.87 49.46 9.35
CA ARG A 205 27.77 48.15 10.04
C ARG A 205 26.30 47.68 10.03
N ILE A 206 26.05 46.50 9.45
CA ILE A 206 24.79 45.79 9.61
C ILE A 206 24.89 44.96 10.89
N SER A 207 23.98 45.22 11.82
CA SER A 207 23.84 44.47 13.07
C SER A 207 23.05 43.19 12.81
N VAL A 208 23.69 42.03 12.98
CA VAL A 208 23.04 40.72 12.94
C VAL A 208 22.50 40.42 14.34
N ARG A 209 21.18 40.33 14.49
CA ARG A 209 20.56 39.77 15.70
C ARG A 209 20.53 38.25 15.59
N VAL A 210 21.31 37.59 16.42
CA VAL A 210 21.19 36.17 16.74
C VAL A 210 19.93 36.00 17.60
N CYS A 211 18.99 35.16 17.19
CA CYS A 211 17.92 34.67 18.09
C CYS A 211 18.41 33.37 18.72
N GLU A 212 18.89 33.47 19.96
CA GLU A 212 19.23 32.32 20.81
C GLU A 212 17.99 31.53 21.20
N THR A 213 18.11 30.22 21.12
CA THR A 213 17.21 29.19 21.64
C THR A 213 17.00 29.33 23.15
N ARG A 214 15.75 29.22 23.63
CA ARG A 214 15.48 28.83 25.03
C ARG A 214 15.07 27.38 25.13
N ARG A 215 15.77 26.69 26.03
CA ARG A 215 15.61 25.31 26.46
C ARG A 215 14.93 25.34 27.84
N ASN A 216 13.93 24.48 28.01
CA ASN A 216 13.35 23.90 29.24
C ASN A 216 12.60 24.77 30.27
N GLU A 217 11.35 24.37 30.52
CA GLU A 217 10.80 24.21 31.88
C GLU A 217 9.82 23.02 31.89
N VAL A 218 10.06 22.09 32.82
CA VAL A 218 9.27 20.89 33.13
C VAL A 218 8.78 21.05 34.57
N ASP A 219 7.60 20.49 34.85
CA ASP A 219 6.92 20.28 36.15
C ASP A 219 6.02 21.39 36.73
N ARG A 220 4.71 21.25 36.50
CA ARG A 220 3.70 21.07 37.56
C ARG A 220 2.29 20.95 36.96
N PHE A 221 1.62 19.84 37.22
CA PHE A 221 0.31 19.73 37.87
C PHE A 221 -0.35 18.39 37.49
N GLN A 222 -0.16 17.44 38.38
CA GLN A 222 -0.96 16.23 38.51
C GLN A 222 -1.67 16.34 39.87
N GLU A 223 -2.88 15.79 39.94
CA GLU A 223 -3.79 15.67 41.09
C GLU A 223 -4.77 16.82 41.36
N ASP A 224 -6.00 16.64 40.89
CA ASP A 224 -7.14 16.70 41.80
C ASP A 224 -8.08 15.53 41.49
N SER A 225 -7.97 14.47 42.30
CA SER A 225 -9.00 13.48 42.52
C SER A 225 -9.47 13.65 43.96
N LYS A 226 -10.75 13.95 44.17
CA LYS A 226 -11.45 13.75 45.44
C LYS A 226 -12.97 13.76 45.24
N ASN A 227 -13.52 12.57 45.00
CA ASN A 227 -14.75 12.11 45.67
C ASN A 227 -14.39 11.94 47.17
N PRO A 228 -15.27 12.04 48.21
CA PRO A 228 -16.62 11.45 48.27
C PRO A 228 -17.70 12.19 49.11
N LYS A 229 -18.99 11.92 48.84
CA LYS A 229 -20.01 11.45 49.80
C LYS A 229 -21.35 11.24 49.12
#